data_AF-A0A3L8C592-F1
#
_entry.id   AF-A0A3L8C592-F1
#
_cell.length_a   1.000
_cell.length_b   1.000
_cell.length_c   1.000
_cell.angle_alpha   90.00
_cell.angle_beta   90.00
_cell.angle_gamma   90.00
#
_symmetry.space_group_name_H-M   'P 1'
#
loop_
_entity.id
_entity.type
_entity.pdbx_description
1 polymer ?
#
loop_
_entity_poly.entity_id
_entity_poly.type
_entity_poly.pdbx_seq_one_letter_code
_entity_poly.pdbx_strand_id
1 'polypeptide(L)'
;MPSTPLTSKLEFTLCKEAASIATTATELAAIQQLLCSHIPKAEFRSALGLVIDPLTETYQVLIYILDPLFSIKSESDFNSGFDAAYEQYKQRLQEKSSLPRSSVEASYEAYLIFSQSKEAKTGFPILRRSFDRLLNYIDKYVDNDSWLLMNIDNVYKMLNLLLGEIAELNTGDPEEAWLTYDLAMESLLPFMQIINTRAQALASSAQPQPAAAVAIA
;
A
#
# COMPACT_ATOMS: atom_id res chain seq x y z
N MET A 1 -13.54 -33.96 14.71
CA MET A 1 -13.98 -32.82 13.86
C MET A 1 -12.76 -32.37 13.10
N PRO A 2 -12.82 -32.21 11.76
CA PRO A 2 -11.67 -31.70 11.03
C PRO A 2 -11.43 -30.27 11.50
N SER A 3 -10.30 -30.03 12.15
CA SER A 3 -9.83 -28.68 12.46
C SER A 3 -9.69 -27.97 11.12
N THR A 4 -10.46 -26.90 10.92
CA THR A 4 -10.22 -26.00 9.80
C THR A 4 -8.73 -25.63 9.84
N PRO A 5 -7.94 -25.87 8.77
CA PRO A 5 -6.53 -25.56 8.79
C PRO A 5 -6.34 -24.09 9.18
N LEU A 6 -5.42 -23.80 10.11
CA LEU A 6 -5.12 -22.44 10.55
C LEU A 6 -4.85 -21.51 9.35
N THR A 7 -4.23 -22.05 8.30
CA THR A 7 -3.98 -21.47 6.98
C THR A 7 -5.19 -20.76 6.38
N SER A 8 -6.37 -21.39 6.35
CA SER A 8 -7.57 -20.78 5.74
C SER A 8 -8.02 -19.47 6.42
N LYS A 9 -7.84 -19.35 7.74
CA LYS A 9 -8.18 -18.14 8.50
C LYS A 9 -7.10 -17.07 8.33
N LEU A 10 -5.83 -17.46 8.28
CA LEU A 10 -4.70 -16.58 8.04
C LEU A 10 -4.80 -15.95 6.65
N GLU A 11 -5.01 -16.76 5.61
CA GLU A 11 -5.18 -16.34 4.23
C GLU A 11 -6.36 -15.39 4.05
N PHE A 12 -7.52 -15.73 4.62
CA PHE A 12 -8.70 -14.85 4.56
C PHE A 12 -8.40 -13.48 5.19
N THR A 13 -7.77 -13.48 6.36
CA THR A 13 -7.45 -12.24 7.07
C THR A 13 -6.45 -11.42 6.24
N LEU A 14 -5.39 -12.05 5.77
CA LEU A 14 -4.37 -11.44 4.92
C LEU A 14 -4.96 -10.79 3.66
N CYS A 15 -5.82 -11.51 2.93
CA CYS A 15 -6.50 -10.98 1.75
C CYS A 15 -7.43 -9.81 2.10
N LYS A 16 -8.18 -9.91 3.20
CA LYS A 16 -9.09 -8.86 3.65
C LYS A 16 -8.33 -7.57 4.01
N GLU A 17 -7.20 -7.68 4.69
CA GLU A 17 -6.38 -6.51 5.02
C GLU A 17 -5.67 -5.94 3.78
N ALA A 18 -5.17 -6.79 2.88
CA ALA A 18 -4.56 -6.34 1.63
C ALA A 18 -5.58 -5.63 0.71
N ALA A 19 -6.81 -6.14 0.61
CA ALA A 19 -7.90 -5.51 -0.12
C ALA A 19 -8.26 -4.13 0.46
N SER A 20 -8.25 -4.04 1.78
CA SER A 20 -8.49 -2.80 2.53
C SER A 20 -7.42 -1.75 2.22
N ILE A 21 -6.14 -2.13 2.22
CA ILE A 21 -5.02 -1.26 1.81
C ILE A 21 -5.15 -0.85 0.33
N ALA A 22 -5.45 -1.79 -0.56
CA ALA A 22 -5.63 -1.52 -2.00
C ALA A 22 -6.75 -0.52 -2.29
N THR A 23 -7.84 -0.59 -1.50
CA THR A 23 -8.96 0.35 -1.59
C THR A 23 -8.53 1.75 -1.20
N THR A 24 -7.79 1.91 -0.08
CA THR A 24 -7.29 3.22 0.35
C THR A 24 -6.31 3.82 -0.66
N ALA A 25 -5.36 3.04 -1.19
CA ALA A 25 -4.44 3.50 -2.21
C ALA A 25 -5.17 3.97 -3.48
N THR A 26 -6.23 3.25 -3.88
CA THR A 26 -7.07 3.61 -5.03
C THR A 26 -7.84 4.91 -4.80
N GLU A 27 -8.43 5.08 -3.61
CA GLU A 27 -9.13 6.30 -3.25
C GLU A 27 -8.20 7.51 -3.25
N LEU A 28 -7.03 7.40 -2.61
CA LEU A 28 -6.06 8.48 -2.54
C LEU A 28 -5.59 8.91 -3.93
N ALA A 29 -5.29 7.94 -4.81
CA ALA A 29 -4.89 8.20 -6.19
C ALA A 29 -5.97 8.95 -6.98
N ALA A 30 -7.24 8.54 -6.81
CA ALA A 30 -8.36 9.21 -7.47
C ALA A 30 -8.56 10.64 -6.96
N ILE A 31 -8.40 10.88 -5.65
CA ILE A 31 -8.48 12.21 -5.04
C ILE A 31 -7.39 13.12 -5.60
N GLN A 32 -6.14 12.68 -5.55
CA GLN A 32 -4.99 13.46 -6.04
C GLN A 32 -5.15 13.79 -7.53
N GLN A 33 -5.51 12.80 -8.36
CA GLN A 33 -5.72 13.00 -9.79
C GLN A 33 -6.78 14.07 -10.07
N LEU A 34 -7.94 14.00 -9.40
CA LEU A 34 -9.03 14.97 -9.57
C LEU A 34 -8.64 16.39 -9.13
N LEU A 35 -7.93 16.51 -8.01
CA LEU A 35 -7.46 17.81 -7.53
C LEU A 35 -6.44 18.42 -8.49
N CYS A 36 -5.44 17.64 -8.90
CA CYS A 36 -4.38 18.08 -9.82
C CYS A 36 -4.88 18.40 -11.23
N SER A 37 -5.96 17.75 -11.69
CA SER A 37 -6.56 18.02 -13.02
C SER A 37 -7.34 19.33 -13.06
N HIS A 38 -7.86 19.79 -11.93
CA HIS A 38 -8.67 21.01 -11.83
C HIS A 38 -7.89 22.21 -11.27
N ILE A 39 -6.80 21.96 -10.53
CA ILE A 39 -5.95 23.00 -9.97
C ILE A 39 -4.53 22.83 -10.53
N PRO A 40 -4.20 23.50 -11.66
CA PRO A 40 -2.90 23.36 -12.32
C PRO A 40 -1.77 24.15 -11.64
N LYS A 41 -2.01 24.76 -10.47
CA LYS A 41 -1.03 25.58 -9.77
C LYS A 41 0.10 24.72 -9.19
N ALA A 42 1.35 25.07 -9.48
CA ALA A 42 2.53 24.35 -8.98
C ALA A 42 2.61 24.37 -7.44
N GLU A 43 2.33 25.51 -6.81
CA GLU A 43 2.33 25.65 -5.34
C GLU A 43 1.31 24.72 -4.67
N PHE A 44 0.11 24.61 -5.25
CA PHE A 44 -0.93 23.69 -4.78
C PHE A 44 -0.46 22.24 -4.88
N ARG A 45 0.12 21.85 -6.02
CA ARG A 45 0.63 20.49 -6.23
C ARG A 45 1.76 20.16 -5.27
N SER A 46 2.66 21.11 -5.01
CA SER A 46 3.72 20.95 -4.02
C SER A 46 3.15 20.75 -2.62
N ALA A 47 2.17 21.56 -2.22
CA ALA A 47 1.54 21.44 -0.91
C ALA A 47 0.74 20.14 -0.75
N LEU A 48 0.04 19.71 -1.80
CA LEU A 48 -0.64 18.42 -1.82
C LEU A 48 0.35 17.24 -1.79
N GLY A 49 1.49 17.38 -2.48
CA GLY A 49 2.58 16.39 -2.45
C GLY A 49 3.11 16.14 -1.05
N LEU A 50 3.28 17.20 -0.24
CA LEU A 50 3.69 17.05 1.17
C LEU A 50 2.71 16.19 2.00
N VAL A 51 1.44 16.15 1.63
CA VAL A 51 0.43 15.28 2.26
C VAL A 51 0.50 13.86 1.66
N ILE A 52 0.60 13.74 0.34
CA ILE A 52 0.44 12.48 -0.39
C ILE A 52 1.70 11.62 -0.39
N ASP A 53 2.88 12.23 -0.50
CA ASP A 53 4.15 11.53 -0.71
C ASP A 53 4.52 10.60 0.46
N PRO A 54 4.34 10.99 1.74
CA PRO A 54 4.56 10.06 2.85
C PRO A 54 3.61 8.86 2.81
N LEU A 55 2.34 9.06 2.46
CA LEU A 55 1.39 7.94 2.31
C LEU A 55 1.78 7.03 1.14
N THR A 56 2.30 7.62 0.06
CA THR A 56 2.82 6.88 -1.08
C THR A 56 4.00 6.02 -0.69
N GLU A 57 4.93 6.55 0.11
CA GLU A 57 6.06 5.81 0.68
C GLU A 57 5.58 4.64 1.54
N THR A 58 4.51 4.83 2.32
CA THR A 58 3.92 3.75 3.13
C THR A 58 3.50 2.55 2.28
N TYR A 59 2.84 2.80 1.14
CA TYR A 59 2.47 1.74 0.20
C TYR A 59 3.69 1.11 -0.49
N GLN A 60 4.67 1.93 -0.88
CA GLN A 60 5.89 1.43 -1.53
C GLN A 60 6.74 0.57 -0.60
N VAL A 61 6.81 0.91 0.69
CA VAL A 61 7.48 0.11 1.72
C VAL A 61 6.84 -1.26 1.86
N LEU A 62 5.50 -1.34 1.88
CA LEU A 62 4.79 -2.62 1.91
C LEU A 62 5.16 -3.49 0.70
N ILE A 63 5.13 -2.92 -0.52
CA ILE A 63 5.52 -3.65 -1.74
C ILE A 63 6.98 -4.09 -1.66
N TYR A 64 7.89 -3.20 -1.25
CA TYR A 64 9.31 -3.50 -1.11
C TYR A 64 9.57 -4.65 -0.14
N ILE A 65 8.89 -4.69 1.01
CA ILE A 65 9.08 -5.75 2.02
C ILE A 65 8.62 -7.09 1.46
N LEU A 66 7.48 -7.14 0.77
CA LEU A 66 6.86 -8.38 0.29
C LEU A 66 7.43 -8.89 -1.05
N ASP A 67 8.09 -8.04 -1.82
CA ASP A 67 8.67 -8.34 -3.14
C ASP A 67 9.51 -9.62 -3.21
N PRO A 68 10.38 -9.97 -2.23
CA PRO A 68 11.14 -11.22 -2.27
C PRO A 68 10.25 -12.46 -2.36
N LEU A 69 9.10 -12.45 -1.69
CA LEU A 69 8.17 -13.58 -1.69
C LEU A 69 7.53 -13.72 -3.08
N PHE A 70 7.12 -12.61 -3.69
CA PHE A 70 6.57 -12.66 -5.05
C PHE A 70 7.59 -13.00 -6.13
N SER A 71 8.89 -13.11 -5.83
CA SER A 71 9.89 -13.56 -6.80
C SER A 71 9.84 -15.07 -7.07
N ILE A 72 9.28 -15.86 -6.14
CA ILE A 72 9.10 -17.30 -6.29
C ILE A 72 7.88 -17.55 -7.18
N LYS A 73 8.08 -18.20 -8.34
CA LYS A 73 7.03 -18.41 -9.37
C LYS A 73 6.75 -19.87 -9.67
N SER A 74 7.53 -20.79 -9.12
CA SER A 74 7.41 -22.21 -9.37
C SER A 74 7.91 -23.01 -8.18
N GLU A 75 7.53 -24.28 -8.14
CA GLU A 75 8.00 -25.25 -7.16
C GLU A 75 9.53 -25.35 -7.14
N SER A 76 10.17 -25.27 -8.32
CA SER A 76 11.63 -25.27 -8.43
C SER A 76 12.26 -24.05 -7.76
N ASP A 77 11.65 -22.87 -7.91
CA ASP A 77 12.12 -21.65 -7.25
C ASP A 77 11.95 -21.76 -5.73
N PHE A 78 10.82 -22.31 -5.29
CA PHE A 78 10.52 -22.51 -3.87
C PHE A 78 11.55 -23.43 -3.22
N ASN A 79 11.78 -24.61 -3.80
CA ASN A 79 12.71 -25.61 -3.28
C ASN A 79 14.16 -25.10 -3.18
N SER A 80 14.55 -24.16 -4.05
CA SER A 80 15.92 -23.64 -4.09
C SER A 80 16.09 -22.26 -3.44
N GLY A 81 15.01 -21.53 -3.18
CA GLY A 81 15.05 -20.10 -2.86
C GLY A 81 14.14 -19.64 -1.72
N PHE A 82 13.24 -20.48 -1.20
CA PHE A 82 12.30 -20.07 -0.14
C PHE A 82 13.00 -19.51 1.09
N ASP A 83 14.00 -20.21 1.64
CA ASP A 83 14.70 -19.76 2.85
C ASP A 83 15.37 -18.39 2.64
N ALA A 84 16.02 -18.21 1.49
CA ALA A 84 16.67 -16.94 1.16
C ALA A 84 15.66 -15.80 1.00
N ALA A 85 14.53 -16.05 0.32
CA ALA A 85 13.46 -15.08 0.17
C ALA A 85 12.80 -14.73 1.52
N TYR A 86 12.60 -15.73 2.38
CA TYR A 86 12.01 -15.53 3.69
C TYR A 86 12.93 -14.72 4.62
N GLU A 87 14.24 -15.00 4.63
CA GLU A 87 15.21 -14.19 5.35
C GLU A 87 15.27 -12.75 4.81
N GLN A 88 15.25 -12.58 3.50
CA GLN A 88 15.24 -11.25 2.90
C GLN A 88 13.97 -10.46 3.27
N TYR A 89 12.80 -11.09 3.26
CA TYR A 89 11.56 -10.49 3.73
C TYR A 89 11.67 -10.04 5.20
N LYS A 90 12.16 -10.90 6.10
CA LYS A 90 12.33 -10.56 7.53
C LYS A 90 13.30 -9.40 7.72
N GLN A 91 14.41 -9.40 6.98
CA GLN A 91 15.38 -8.32 7.00
C GLN A 91 14.75 -7.00 6.55
N ARG A 92 14.07 -6.98 5.39
CA ARG A 92 13.40 -5.77 4.87
C ARG A 92 12.34 -5.27 5.85
N LEU A 93 11.57 -6.16 6.46
CA LEU A 93 10.58 -5.82 7.48
C LEU A 93 11.25 -5.16 8.69
N GLN A 94 12.32 -5.74 9.21
CA GLN A 94 13.06 -5.18 10.35
C GLN A 94 13.60 -3.78 10.03
N GLU A 95 14.20 -3.60 8.84
CA GLU A 95 14.79 -2.33 8.39
C GLU A 95 13.76 -1.22 8.21
N LYS A 96 12.53 -1.56 7.81
CA LYS A 96 11.53 -0.59 7.34
C LYS A 96 10.27 -0.51 8.20
N SER A 97 10.14 -1.33 9.25
CA SER A 97 8.96 -1.44 10.11
C SER A 97 8.45 -0.12 10.72
N SER A 98 9.35 0.83 11.01
CA SER A 98 8.98 2.12 11.61
C SER A 98 8.50 3.16 10.59
N LEU A 99 8.84 3.01 9.30
CA LEU A 99 8.57 4.04 8.29
C LEU A 99 7.09 4.31 8.08
N PRO A 100 6.19 3.31 7.94
CA PRO A 100 4.77 3.57 7.79
C PRO A 100 4.22 4.54 8.84
N ARG A 101 4.61 4.35 10.11
CA ARG A 101 4.14 5.21 11.21
C ARG A 101 4.61 6.65 11.04
N SER A 102 5.91 6.87 10.86
CA SER A 102 6.45 8.22 10.66
C SER A 102 5.85 8.90 9.43
N SER A 103 5.58 8.15 8.37
CA SER A 103 5.01 8.69 7.15
C SER A 103 3.53 9.08 7.31
N VAL A 104 2.73 8.28 8.04
CA VAL A 104 1.34 8.61 8.38
C VAL A 104 1.27 9.86 9.26
N GLU A 105 2.14 9.97 10.28
CA GLU A 105 2.25 11.15 11.13
C GLU A 105 2.61 12.41 10.31
N ALA A 106 3.65 12.32 9.47
CA ALA A 106 4.07 13.43 8.62
C ALA A 106 2.97 13.89 7.64
N SER A 107 2.23 12.94 7.07
CA SER A 107 1.09 13.24 6.18
C SER A 107 -0.02 13.99 6.91
N TYR A 108 -0.36 13.57 8.12
CA TYR A 108 -1.35 14.21 8.96
C TYR A 108 -0.96 15.66 9.29
N GLU A 109 0.28 15.88 9.75
CA GLU A 109 0.79 17.20 10.06
C GLU A 109 0.76 18.13 8.83
N ALA A 110 1.19 17.62 7.67
CA ALA A 110 1.13 18.36 6.41
C ALA A 110 -0.32 18.70 6.03
N TYR A 111 -1.27 17.80 6.28
CA TYR A 111 -2.68 18.02 5.99
C TYR A 111 -3.30 19.14 6.84
N LEU A 112 -2.91 19.25 8.12
CA LEU A 112 -3.37 20.34 9.00
C LEU A 112 -3.00 21.73 8.45
N ILE A 113 -1.87 21.85 7.76
CA ILE A 113 -1.45 23.07 7.08
C ILE A 113 -2.20 23.22 5.75
N PHE A 114 -2.24 22.15 4.94
CA PHE A 114 -2.86 22.14 3.62
C PHE A 114 -4.35 22.51 3.65
N SER A 115 -5.09 22.04 4.65
CA SER A 115 -6.53 22.30 4.83
C SER A 115 -6.86 23.78 5.08
N GLN A 116 -5.86 24.60 5.47
CA GLN A 116 -6.03 26.04 5.66
C GLN A 116 -5.92 26.84 4.36
N SER A 117 -5.51 26.19 3.26
CA SER A 117 -5.38 26.82 1.94
C SER A 117 -6.70 27.42 1.43
N LYS A 118 -6.60 28.45 0.59
CA LYS A 118 -7.78 29.09 0.00
C LYS A 118 -8.48 28.15 -1.00
N GLU A 119 -7.69 27.33 -1.68
CA GLU A 119 -8.14 26.30 -2.63
C GLU A 119 -9.10 25.30 -1.98
N ALA A 120 -8.85 24.89 -0.73
CA ALA A 120 -9.70 23.99 0.02
C ALA A 120 -11.10 24.58 0.36
N LYS A 121 -11.26 25.91 0.28
CA LYS A 121 -12.52 26.63 0.58
C LYS A 121 -13.34 26.96 -0.68
N THR A 122 -13.16 26.17 -1.74
CA THR A 122 -13.81 26.37 -3.02
C THR A 122 -15.33 26.12 -2.99
N GLY A 123 -16.08 26.93 -3.74
CA GLY A 123 -17.51 26.73 -4.00
C GLY A 123 -17.80 25.78 -5.18
N PHE A 124 -16.77 25.37 -5.94
CA PHE A 124 -16.96 24.52 -7.11
C PHE A 124 -17.30 23.08 -6.67
N PRO A 125 -18.46 22.51 -7.06
CA PRO A 125 -18.99 21.27 -6.45
C PRO A 125 -18.04 20.06 -6.53
N ILE A 126 -17.37 19.87 -7.67
CA ILE A 126 -16.45 18.73 -7.87
C ILE A 126 -15.24 18.86 -6.95
N LEU A 127 -14.62 20.04 -6.91
CA LEU A 127 -13.45 20.28 -6.06
C LEU A 127 -13.82 20.20 -4.58
N ARG A 128 -14.95 20.80 -4.18
CA ARG A 128 -15.46 20.70 -2.80
C ARG A 128 -15.60 19.23 -2.38
N ARG A 129 -16.25 18.41 -3.20
CA ARG A 129 -16.39 16.98 -2.94
C ARG A 129 -15.03 16.27 -2.84
N SER A 130 -14.06 16.61 -3.69
CA SER A 130 -12.72 16.01 -3.64
C SER A 130 -11.96 16.39 -2.37
N PHE A 131 -12.06 17.64 -1.90
CA PHE A 131 -11.49 18.06 -0.62
C PHE A 131 -12.19 17.41 0.57
N ASP A 132 -13.53 17.31 0.55
CA ASP A 132 -14.28 16.60 1.59
C ASP A 132 -13.88 15.12 1.65
N ARG A 133 -13.64 14.48 0.50
CA ARG A 133 -13.11 13.11 0.45
C ARG A 133 -11.69 13.02 1.00
N LEU A 134 -10.81 13.97 0.69
CA LEU A 134 -9.47 14.02 1.28
C LEU A 134 -9.54 14.15 2.81
N LEU A 135 -10.40 15.04 3.32
CA LEU A 135 -10.63 15.17 4.76
C LEU A 135 -11.06 13.86 5.39
N ASN A 136 -12.10 13.23 4.83
CA ASN A 136 -12.59 11.94 5.32
C ASN A 136 -11.54 10.85 5.24
N TYR A 137 -10.70 10.88 4.21
CA TYR A 137 -9.60 9.94 4.04
C TYR A 137 -8.57 10.10 5.17
N ILE A 138 -8.13 11.33 5.42
CA ILE A 138 -7.16 11.62 6.49
C ILE A 138 -7.74 11.25 7.85
N ASP A 139 -8.95 11.71 8.14
CA ASP A 139 -9.63 11.43 9.41
C ASP A 139 -9.76 9.92 9.68
N LYS A 140 -10.23 9.14 8.68
CA LYS A 140 -10.52 7.71 8.89
C LYS A 140 -9.31 6.79 8.77
N TYR A 141 -8.38 7.09 7.87
CA TYR A 141 -7.33 6.15 7.49
C TYR A 141 -5.94 6.55 8.00
N VAL A 142 -5.74 7.81 8.36
CA VAL A 142 -4.45 8.38 8.75
C VAL A 142 -4.45 8.76 10.23
N ASP A 143 -5.43 9.54 10.69
CA ASP A 143 -5.52 10.07 12.07
C ASP A 143 -6.16 9.06 13.05
N ASN A 144 -7.42 8.67 12.82
CA ASN A 144 -8.18 7.86 13.76
C ASN A 144 -7.61 6.44 13.92
N ASP A 145 -6.92 6.19 15.04
CA ASP A 145 -6.24 4.93 15.39
C ASP A 145 -5.40 4.38 14.23
N SER A 146 -4.87 5.28 13.38
CA SER A 146 -4.13 5.04 12.14
C SER A 146 -4.49 3.71 11.45
N TRP A 147 -5.76 3.57 11.04
CA TRP A 147 -6.31 2.32 10.46
C TRP A 147 -5.45 1.73 9.34
N LEU A 148 -4.82 2.57 8.50
CA LEU A 148 -3.88 2.11 7.47
C LEU A 148 -2.70 1.32 8.07
N LEU A 149 -2.13 1.82 9.17
CA LEU A 149 -1.04 1.14 9.88
C LEU A 149 -1.50 -0.19 10.46
N MET A 150 -2.68 -0.21 11.09
CA MET A 150 -3.23 -1.44 11.66
C MET A 150 -3.38 -2.55 10.61
N ASN A 151 -3.86 -2.21 9.41
CA ASN A 151 -3.98 -3.18 8.33
C ASN A 151 -2.62 -3.67 7.82
N ILE A 152 -1.65 -2.76 7.68
CA ILE A 152 -0.28 -3.11 7.28
C ILE A 152 0.36 -4.04 8.33
N ASP A 153 0.23 -3.70 9.61
CA ASP A 153 0.73 -4.52 10.72
C ASP A 153 0.06 -5.90 10.76
N ASN A 154 -1.25 -5.96 10.49
CA ASN A 154 -1.97 -7.22 10.40
C ASN A 154 -1.52 -8.07 9.20
N VAL A 155 -1.24 -7.46 8.04
CA VAL A 155 -0.64 -8.18 6.90
C VAL A 155 0.69 -8.80 7.32
N TYR A 156 1.62 -8.03 7.89
CA TYR A 156 2.91 -8.56 8.35
C TYR A 156 2.75 -9.66 9.39
N LYS A 157 1.86 -9.48 10.36
CA LYS A 157 1.62 -10.47 11.41
C LYS A 157 1.08 -11.77 10.85
N MET A 158 0.06 -11.73 9.99
CA MET A 158 -0.52 -12.94 9.40
C MET A 158 0.47 -13.63 8.46
N LEU A 159 1.23 -12.84 7.70
CA LEU A 159 2.26 -13.34 6.79
C LEU A 159 3.41 -14.01 7.54
N ASN A 160 3.87 -13.45 8.67
CA ASN A 160 4.88 -14.07 9.52
C ASN A 160 4.41 -15.42 10.08
N LEU A 161 3.15 -15.52 10.52
CA LEU A 161 2.59 -16.78 11.01
C LEU A 161 2.52 -17.81 9.87
N LEU A 162 1.97 -17.42 8.72
CA LEU A 162 1.84 -18.29 7.56
C LEU A 162 3.20 -18.78 7.04
N LEU A 163 4.17 -17.90 6.87
CA LEU A 163 5.51 -18.27 6.39
C LEU A 163 6.26 -19.14 7.40
N GLY A 164 6.02 -18.94 8.70
CA GLY A 164 6.52 -19.84 9.74
C GLY A 164 5.94 -21.24 9.62
N GLU A 165 4.62 -21.37 9.44
CA GLU A 165 3.94 -22.65 9.22
C GLU A 165 4.47 -23.35 7.94
N ILE A 166 4.64 -22.60 6.85
CA ILE A 166 5.19 -23.11 5.59
C ILE A 166 6.64 -23.59 5.77
N ALA A 167 7.47 -22.83 6.50
CA ALA A 167 8.86 -23.22 6.76
C ALA A 167 8.95 -24.52 7.56
N GLU A 168 8.10 -24.69 8.58
CA GLU A 168 8.01 -25.93 9.34
C GLU A 168 7.54 -27.08 8.46
N LEU A 169 6.50 -26.86 7.65
CA LEU A 169 5.94 -27.86 6.74
C LEU A 169 6.95 -28.30 5.69
N ASN A 170 7.76 -27.39 5.16
CA ASN A 170 8.78 -27.66 4.16
C ASN A 170 9.84 -28.68 4.64
N THR A 171 10.02 -28.84 5.96
CA THR A 171 10.95 -29.84 6.50
C THR A 171 10.41 -31.27 6.47
N GLY A 172 9.08 -31.44 6.47
CA GLY A 172 8.40 -32.73 6.53
C GLY A 172 7.69 -33.12 5.24
N ASP A 173 7.02 -32.16 4.61
CA ASP A 173 6.23 -32.31 3.39
C ASP A 173 6.44 -31.09 2.46
N PRO A 174 7.52 -31.09 1.65
CA PRO A 174 7.85 -29.98 0.75
C PRO A 174 6.78 -29.70 -0.31
N GLU A 175 6.06 -30.74 -0.76
CA GLU A 175 5.02 -30.61 -1.78
C GLU A 175 3.81 -29.84 -1.23
N GLU A 176 3.32 -30.21 -0.05
CA GLU A 176 2.24 -29.48 0.62
C GLU A 176 2.68 -28.05 1.01
N ALA A 177 3.94 -27.86 1.41
CA ALA A 177 4.50 -26.55 1.71
C ALA A 177 4.48 -25.62 0.49
N TRP A 178 4.89 -26.12 -0.68
CA TRP A 178 4.81 -25.39 -1.93
C TRP A 178 3.37 -25.04 -2.29
N LEU A 179 2.45 -26.01 -2.26
CA LEU A 179 1.04 -25.77 -2.60
C LEU A 179 0.41 -24.70 -1.70
N THR A 180 0.67 -24.78 -0.39
CA THR A 180 0.20 -23.78 0.58
C THR A 180 0.78 -22.40 0.29
N TYR A 181 2.07 -22.34 -0.02
CA TYR A 181 2.75 -21.10 -0.38
C TYR A 181 2.17 -20.46 -1.65
N ASP A 182 2.06 -21.25 -2.73
CA ASP A 182 1.61 -20.79 -4.04
C ASP A 182 0.18 -20.24 -3.95
N LEU A 183 -0.74 -20.97 -3.32
CA LEU A 183 -2.13 -20.54 -3.14
C LEU A 183 -2.23 -19.21 -2.35
N ALA A 184 -1.45 -19.07 -1.28
CA ALA A 184 -1.47 -17.86 -0.47
C ALA A 184 -0.88 -16.66 -1.21
N MET A 185 0.23 -16.84 -1.94
CA MET A 185 0.84 -15.77 -2.72
C MET A 185 -0.02 -15.39 -3.93
N GLU A 186 -0.61 -16.36 -4.62
CA GLU A 186 -1.57 -16.13 -5.71
C GLU A 186 -2.75 -15.29 -5.23
N SER A 187 -3.30 -15.61 -4.05
CA SER A 187 -4.43 -14.88 -3.47
C SER A 187 -4.09 -13.43 -3.09
N LEU A 188 -2.85 -13.19 -2.62
CA LEU A 188 -2.40 -11.84 -2.22
C LEU A 188 -1.99 -10.96 -3.41
N LEU A 189 -1.49 -11.58 -4.48
CA LEU A 189 -0.86 -10.90 -5.61
C LEU A 189 -1.73 -9.80 -6.26
N PRO A 190 -3.04 -10.00 -6.53
CA PRO A 190 -3.87 -8.97 -7.16
C PRO A 190 -3.92 -7.67 -6.34
N PHE A 191 -3.96 -7.78 -5.01
CA PHE A 191 -4.00 -6.62 -4.12
C PHE A 191 -2.68 -5.86 -4.14
N MET A 192 -1.55 -6.59 -4.13
CA MET A 192 -0.22 -5.98 -4.22
C MET A 192 0.00 -5.28 -5.57
N GLN A 193 -0.50 -5.85 -6.66
CA GLN A 193 -0.47 -5.21 -7.97
C GLN A 193 -1.28 -3.91 -7.99
N ILE A 194 -2.48 -3.90 -7.41
CA ILE A 194 -3.29 -2.68 -7.28
C ILE A 194 -2.54 -1.63 -6.45
N ILE A 195 -2.03 -2.00 -5.27
CA ILE A 195 -1.31 -1.09 -4.38
C ILE A 195 -0.10 -0.49 -5.10
N ASN A 196 0.73 -1.32 -5.74
CA ASN A 196 1.91 -0.86 -6.49
C ASN A 196 1.53 0.09 -7.63
N THR A 197 0.53 -0.28 -8.43
CA THR A 197 0.04 0.56 -9.55
C THR A 197 -0.44 1.92 -9.06
N ARG A 198 -1.19 1.94 -7.94
CA ARG A 198 -1.70 3.20 -7.37
C ARG A 198 -0.58 4.02 -6.73
N ALA A 199 0.36 3.39 -6.04
CA ALA A 199 1.54 4.06 -5.49
C ALA A 199 2.40 4.72 -6.59
N GLN A 200 2.58 4.04 -7.73
CA GLN A 200 3.28 4.61 -8.88
C GLN A 200 2.52 5.79 -9.51
N ALA A 201 1.19 5.69 -9.61
CA ALA A 201 0.34 6.78 -10.10
C ALA A 201 0.40 8.01 -9.18
N LEU A 202 0.42 7.78 -7.86
CA LEU A 202 0.56 8.83 -6.85
C LEU A 202 1.90 9.56 -6.99
N ALA A 203 3.00 8.81 -7.10
CA ALA A 203 4.35 9.36 -7.27
C ALA A 203 4.52 10.12 -8.61
N SER A 204 3.89 9.64 -9.69
CA SER A 204 3.99 10.27 -11.01
C SER A 204 3.21 11.58 -11.11
N SER A 205 2.11 11.70 -10.37
CA SER A 205 1.24 12.89 -10.38
C SER A 205 1.87 14.10 -9.68
N ALA A 206 2.94 13.89 -8.91
CA ALA A 206 3.71 14.93 -8.24
C ALA A 206 4.68 15.67 -9.18
N GLN A 207 5.03 15.11 -10.35
CA GLN A 207 5.94 15.76 -11.29
C GLN A 207 5.21 16.84 -12.12
N PRO A 208 5.79 18.05 -12.27
CA PRO A 208 5.23 19.06 -13.16
C PRO A 208 5.22 18.53 -14.59
N GLN A 209 4.03 18.44 -15.20
CA GLN A 209 3.93 18.13 -16.63
C GLN A 209 4.71 19.20 -17.41
N PRO A 210 5.61 18.83 -18.35
CA PRO A 210 6.19 19.81 -19.26
C PRO A 210 5.05 20.50 -20.00
N ALA A 211 5.07 21.83 -20.00
CA ALA A 211 4.06 22.64 -20.69
C ALA A 211 3.90 22.11 -22.11
N ALA A 212 2.70 21.64 -22.45
CA ALA A 212 2.38 21.24 -23.81
C ALA A 212 2.69 22.43 -24.72
N ALA A 213 3.69 22.29 -25.58
CA ALA A 213 4.00 23.28 -26.59
C ALA A 213 2.74 23.44 -27.45
N VAL A 214 2.08 24.59 -27.31
CA VAL A 214 1.01 25.00 -28.20
C VAL A 214 1.66 25.17 -29.57
N ALA A 215 1.49 24.16 -30.43
CA ALA A 215 1.77 24.30 -31.84
C ALA A 215 0.76 25.30 -32.40
N ILE A 216 1.21 26.55 -32.52
CA ILE A 216 0.50 27.57 -33.31
C ILE A 216 0.70 27.17 -34.77
N ALA A 217 -0.39 26.74 -35.41
CA ALA A 217 -0.49 26.55 -36.85
C ALA A 217 -0.54 27.90 -37.57
#